data_AF-A0A117L1E5-F1
#
_entry.id   AF-A0A117L1E5-F1
#
_cell.length_a   1.000
_cell.length_b   1.000
_cell.length_c   1.000
_cell.angle_alpha   90.00
_cell.angle_beta   90.00
_cell.angle_gamma   90.00
#
_symmetry.space_group_name_H-M   'P 1'
#
loop_
_entity.id
_entity.type
_entity.pdbx_description
1 polymer ?
#
loop_
_entity_poly.entity_id
_entity_poly.type
_entity_poly.pdbx_seq_one_letter_code
_entity_poly.pdbx_strand_id
1 'polypeptide(L)'
;MEFKDKIKKELDNPKLWAVITFKTPYGPGETMDKLATTLEELGWTVTFKANWWTADIPYGLIRIDITQDEKEKIVLGRWILGRKCELLGIENMDLEKGKSEFYRLVDGITSTLIYDPIIRTMRGQY
;
A
#
# COMPACT_ATOMS: atom_id res chain seq x y z
N MET A 1 -3.10 -8.53 -11.03
CA MET A 1 -4.23 -8.79 -10.10
C MET A 1 -5.54 -8.71 -10.87
N GLU A 2 -6.61 -9.38 -10.42
CA GLU A 2 -7.89 -9.48 -11.17
C GLU A 2 -8.66 -8.17 -11.34
N PHE A 3 -8.30 -7.11 -10.61
CA PHE A 3 -8.98 -5.81 -10.64
C PHE A 3 -8.16 -4.69 -11.31
N LYS A 4 -7.27 -5.08 -12.24
CA LYS A 4 -6.37 -4.18 -12.98
C LYS A 4 -7.09 -3.04 -13.70
N ASP A 5 -8.24 -3.31 -14.34
CA ASP A 5 -9.00 -2.29 -15.07
C ASP A 5 -9.56 -1.20 -14.15
N LYS A 6 -9.97 -1.57 -12.93
CA LYS A 6 -10.45 -0.61 -11.92
C LYS A 6 -9.32 0.26 -11.41
N ILE A 7 -8.14 -0.33 -11.18
CA ILE A 7 -6.94 0.42 -10.79
C ILE A 7 -6.59 1.43 -11.88
N LYS A 8 -6.56 1.02 -13.15
CA LYS A 8 -6.23 1.91 -14.27
C LYS A 8 -7.08 3.17 -14.27
N LYS A 9 -8.41 2.99 -14.19
CA LYS A 9 -9.38 4.10 -14.19
C LYS A 9 -9.14 5.10 -13.05
N GLU A 10 -8.77 4.61 -11.87
CA GLU A 10 -8.52 5.46 -10.71
C GLU A 10 -7.11 6.08 -10.73
N LEU A 11 -6.14 5.45 -11.39
CA LEU A 11 -4.80 6.02 -11.58
C LEU A 11 -4.81 7.21 -12.55
N ASP A 12 -5.77 7.29 -13.47
CA ASP A 12 -5.97 8.47 -14.33
C ASP A 12 -6.43 9.72 -13.54
N ASN A 13 -6.85 9.57 -12.27
CA ASN A 13 -7.21 10.69 -11.42
C ASN A 13 -5.98 11.61 -11.17
N PRO A 14 -6.10 12.95 -11.27
CA PRO A 14 -4.97 13.87 -11.11
C PRO A 14 -4.40 13.93 -9.69
N LYS A 15 -5.07 13.32 -8.70
CA LYS A 15 -4.59 13.29 -7.32
C LYS A 15 -3.34 12.41 -7.18
N LEU A 16 -2.40 12.91 -6.37
CA LEU A 16 -1.10 12.29 -6.12
C LEU A 16 -1.21 10.95 -5.39
N TRP A 17 -2.20 10.76 -4.52
CA TRP A 17 -2.32 9.53 -3.72
C TRP A 17 -3.50 8.68 -4.17
N ALA A 18 -3.28 7.38 -4.32
CA ALA A 18 -4.31 6.38 -4.55
C ALA A 18 -4.23 5.30 -3.47
N VAL A 19 -5.27 5.18 -2.65
CA VAL A 19 -5.41 4.12 -1.66
C VAL A 19 -6.25 3.00 -2.25
N ILE A 20 -5.68 1.81 -2.38
CA ILE A 20 -6.35 0.61 -2.87
C ILE A 20 -6.54 -0.32 -1.68
N THR A 21 -7.78 -0.59 -1.30
CA THR A 21 -8.11 -1.53 -0.22
C THR A 21 -8.61 -2.83 -0.81
N PHE A 22 -7.98 -3.95 -0.46
CA PHE A 22 -8.29 -5.26 -1.05
C PHE A 22 -8.00 -6.42 -0.10
N LYS A 23 -8.58 -7.59 -0.41
CA LYS A 23 -8.18 -8.87 0.19
C LYS A 23 -7.26 -9.63 -0.76
N THR A 24 -6.39 -10.46 -0.19
CA THR A 24 -5.40 -11.26 -0.91
C THR A 24 -5.22 -12.62 -0.24
N PRO A 25 -5.08 -13.73 -0.98
CA PRO A 25 -4.67 -15.01 -0.41
C PRO A 25 -3.15 -15.13 -0.25
N TYR A 26 -2.40 -14.15 -0.73
CA TYR A 26 -0.94 -14.18 -0.81
C TYR A 26 -0.31 -13.61 0.45
N GLY A 27 0.93 -14.03 0.73
CA GLY A 27 1.74 -13.47 1.80
C GLY A 27 2.12 -11.99 1.55
N PRO A 28 2.73 -11.32 2.54
CA PRO A 28 3.08 -9.89 2.47
C PRO A 28 3.98 -9.54 1.26
N GLY A 29 5.05 -10.31 1.05
CA GLY A 29 5.98 -10.09 -0.06
C GLY A 29 5.32 -10.33 -1.42
N GLU A 30 4.66 -11.47 -1.58
CA GLU A 30 3.97 -11.82 -2.83
C GLU A 30 2.83 -10.83 -3.15
N THR A 31 2.11 -10.34 -2.15
CA THR A 31 1.08 -9.32 -2.33
C THR A 31 1.68 -8.01 -2.85
N MET A 32 2.78 -7.55 -2.26
CA MET A 32 3.50 -6.35 -2.71
C MET A 32 3.98 -6.51 -4.16
N ASP A 33 4.60 -7.64 -4.48
CA ASP A 33 5.13 -7.89 -5.82
C ASP A 33 4.02 -7.96 -6.85
N LYS A 34 2.91 -8.66 -6.57
CA LYS A 34 1.76 -8.70 -7.50
C LYS A 34 1.12 -7.33 -7.71
N LEU A 35 1.06 -6.49 -6.69
CA LEU A 35 0.56 -5.13 -6.83
C LEU A 35 1.51 -4.30 -7.70
N ALA A 36 2.82 -4.35 -7.43
CA ALA A 36 3.86 -3.69 -8.21
C ALA A 36 3.80 -4.11 -9.69
N THR A 37 3.80 -5.41 -9.98
CA THR A 37 3.68 -5.94 -11.35
C THR A 37 2.38 -5.47 -12.01
N THR A 38 1.27 -5.41 -11.28
CA THR A 38 0.01 -4.90 -11.85
C THR A 38 0.13 -3.43 -12.28
N LEU A 39 0.85 -2.60 -11.53
CA LEU A 39 1.11 -1.20 -11.88
C LEU A 39 2.07 -1.10 -13.08
N GLU A 40 3.10 -1.94 -13.11
CA GLU A 40 4.04 -2.01 -14.24
C GLU A 40 3.37 -2.41 -15.54
N GLU A 41 2.51 -3.43 -15.50
CA GLU A 41 1.72 -3.84 -16.67
C GLU A 41 0.66 -2.79 -17.09
N LEU A 42 0.41 -1.76 -16.28
CA LEU A 42 -0.40 -0.59 -16.64
C LEU A 42 0.43 0.53 -17.27
N GLY A 43 1.74 0.32 -17.45
CA GLY A 43 2.66 1.26 -18.07
C GLY A 43 3.33 2.21 -17.08
N TRP A 44 3.18 2.00 -15.77
CA TRP A 44 3.88 2.77 -14.76
C TRP A 44 5.25 2.17 -14.43
N THR A 45 6.21 2.99 -14.05
CA THR A 45 7.51 2.54 -13.56
C THR A 45 7.52 2.61 -12.04
N VAL A 46 7.83 1.51 -11.35
CA VAL A 46 7.95 1.49 -9.89
C VAL A 46 9.32 2.02 -9.48
N THR A 47 9.36 3.13 -8.75
CA THR A 47 10.60 3.76 -8.28
C THR A 47 10.92 3.39 -6.84
N PHE A 48 9.89 3.08 -6.04
CA PHE A 48 10.04 2.66 -4.65
C PHE A 48 8.89 1.72 -4.27
N LYS A 49 9.19 0.72 -3.43
CA LYS A 49 8.17 -0.10 -2.78
C LYS A 49 8.59 -0.49 -1.36
N ALA A 50 7.65 -0.43 -0.44
CA ALA A 50 7.82 -0.88 0.94
C ALA A 50 6.52 -1.50 1.44
N ASN A 51 6.63 -2.41 2.39
CA ASN A 51 5.49 -3.08 2.98
C ASN A 51 5.63 -3.16 4.50
N TRP A 52 4.60 -2.72 5.21
CA TRP A 52 4.44 -2.85 6.65
C TRP A 52 3.30 -3.82 6.92
N TRP A 53 3.50 -4.78 7.81
CA TRP A 53 2.49 -5.78 8.11
C TRP A 53 2.67 -6.32 9.52
N THR A 54 1.63 -6.96 10.05
CA THR A 54 1.69 -7.68 11.32
C THR A 54 1.14 -9.09 11.15
N ALA A 55 1.70 -10.05 11.89
CA ALA A 55 1.26 -11.44 11.89
C ALA A 55 0.04 -11.65 12.79
N ASP A 56 -0.13 -10.83 13.84
CA ASP A 56 -1.18 -10.97 14.86
C ASP A 56 -2.57 -10.72 14.27
N ILE A 57 -2.65 -9.77 13.35
CA ILE A 57 -3.82 -9.50 12.52
C ILE A 57 -3.30 -9.53 11.09
N PRO A 58 -3.66 -10.51 10.25
CA PRO A 58 -3.00 -10.72 8.97
C PRO A 58 -3.46 -9.66 7.95
N TYR A 59 -2.93 -8.45 8.10
CA TYR A 59 -3.16 -7.28 7.29
C TYR A 59 -1.87 -6.49 7.14
N GLY A 60 -1.81 -5.64 6.12
CA GLY A 60 -0.68 -4.76 5.94
C GLY A 60 -0.97 -3.58 5.03
N LEU A 61 0.05 -2.75 4.92
CA LEU A 61 0.10 -1.56 4.10
C LEU A 61 1.32 -1.66 3.20
N ILE A 62 1.08 -1.63 1.90
CA ILE A 62 2.10 -1.46 0.89
C ILE A 62 2.11 0.00 0.49
N ARG A 63 3.29 0.60 0.35
CA ARG A 63 3.49 1.86 -0.37
C ARG A 63 4.29 1.57 -1.63
N ILE A 64 3.81 2.06 -2.76
CA ILE A 64 4.52 2.01 -4.04
C ILE A 64 4.51 3.41 -4.62
N ASP A 65 5.69 3.95 -4.88
CA ASP A 65 5.82 5.20 -5.60
C ASP A 65 6.06 4.84 -7.07
N ILE A 66 5.27 5.43 -7.96
CA ILE A 66 5.23 5.11 -9.38
C ILE A 66 5.33 6.36 -10.25
N THR A 67 5.92 6.22 -11.43
CA THR A 67 6.07 7.31 -12.40
C THR A 67 5.66 6.88 -13.81
N GLN A 68 5.05 7.79 -14.58
CA GLN A 68 4.68 7.57 -15.99
C GLN A 68 4.60 8.91 -16.70
N ASP A 69 5.38 9.10 -17.78
CA ASP A 69 5.33 10.30 -18.64
C ASP A 69 5.28 11.62 -17.83
N GLU A 70 6.28 11.83 -16.95
CA GLU A 70 6.42 12.98 -16.02
C GLU A 70 5.38 13.06 -14.89
N LYS A 71 4.41 12.15 -14.82
CA LYS A 71 3.47 12.05 -13.71
C LYS A 71 4.04 11.17 -12.61
N GLU A 72 3.93 11.62 -11.38
CA GLU A 72 4.24 10.82 -10.18
C GLU A 72 2.95 10.49 -9.44
N LYS A 73 2.89 9.30 -8.85
CA LYS A 73 1.77 8.87 -8.02
C LYS A 73 2.26 7.98 -6.89
N ILE A 74 1.62 8.11 -5.73
CA ILE A 74 1.88 7.27 -4.57
C ILE A 74 0.68 6.35 -4.37
N VAL A 75 0.91 5.05 -4.50
CA VAL A 75 -0.10 4.02 -4.33
C VAL A 75 0.05 3.38 -2.95
N LEU A 76 -1.01 3.44 -2.16
CA LEU A 76 -1.12 2.72 -0.90
C LEU A 76 -1.98 1.48 -1.06
N GLY A 77 -1.37 0.30 -1.07
CA GLY A 77 -2.07 -0.97 -1.06
C GLY A 77 -2.39 -1.43 0.36
N ARG A 78 -3.62 -1.18 0.83
CA ARG A 78 -4.13 -1.77 2.07
C ARG A 78 -4.63 -3.17 1.76
N TRP A 79 -3.97 -4.17 2.34
CA TRP A 79 -4.32 -5.54 2.10
C TRP A 79 -4.70 -6.27 3.38
N ILE A 80 -5.64 -7.20 3.24
CA ILE A 80 -6.10 -8.09 4.32
C ILE A 80 -5.99 -9.51 3.79
N LEU A 81 -5.42 -10.42 4.58
CA LEU A 81 -5.36 -11.83 4.22
C LEU A 81 -6.78 -12.40 4.14
N GLY A 82 -7.09 -13.05 3.03
CA GLY A 82 -8.38 -13.63 2.74
C GLY A 82 -8.25 -14.89 1.91
N ARG A 83 -9.37 -15.43 1.44
CA ARG A 83 -9.38 -16.66 0.63
C ARG A 83 -9.14 -16.41 -0.87
N LYS A 84 -9.36 -15.17 -1.32
CA LYS A 84 -9.28 -14.79 -2.74
C LYS A 84 -8.92 -13.31 -2.87
N CYS A 85 -8.50 -12.92 -4.07
CA CYS A 85 -8.35 -11.51 -4.40
C CYS A 85 -9.74 -10.85 -4.47
N GLU A 86 -9.93 -9.77 -3.71
CA GLU A 86 -11.20 -9.04 -3.71
C GLU A 86 -10.90 -7.55 -3.50
N LEU A 87 -11.25 -6.71 -4.47
CA LEU A 87 -11.15 -5.27 -4.32
C LEU A 87 -12.30 -4.77 -3.44
N LEU A 88 -11.98 -4.10 -2.33
CA LEU A 88 -12.96 -3.53 -1.41
C LEU A 88 -13.23 -2.06 -1.73
N GLY A 89 -12.23 -1.31 -2.17
CA GLY A 89 -12.40 0.09 -2.54
C GLY A 89 -11.11 0.74 -3.05
N ILE A 90 -11.26 1.84 -3.78
CA ILE A 90 -10.16 2.72 -4.18
C ILE A 90 -10.54 4.16 -3.83
N GLU A 91 -9.62 4.87 -3.18
CA GLU A 91 -9.81 6.26 -2.77
C GLU A 91 -8.66 7.11 -3.28
N ASN A 92 -8.97 8.24 -3.93
CA ASN A 92 -7.97 9.19 -4.41
C ASN A 92 -7.88 10.40 -3.48
N MET A 93 -6.68 10.68 -2.98
CA MET A 93 -6.43 11.68 -1.95
C MET A 93 -5.40 12.73 -2.39
N ASP A 94 -5.60 13.94 -1.89
CA ASP A 94 -4.64 15.05 -2.04
C ASP A 94 -3.46 14.86 -1.07
N LEU A 95 -2.36 15.59 -1.27
CA LEU A 95 -1.09 15.39 -0.55
C LEU A 95 -1.26 15.32 0.98
N GLU A 96 -1.94 16.30 1.59
CA GLU A 96 -2.09 16.36 3.05
C GLU A 96 -2.90 15.17 3.60
N LYS A 97 -4.01 14.84 2.95
CA LYS A 97 -4.88 13.73 3.36
C LYS A 97 -4.17 12.39 3.18
N GLY A 98 -3.51 12.19 2.04
CA GLY A 98 -2.74 10.97 1.76
C GLY A 98 -1.60 10.76 2.75
N LYS A 99 -0.85 11.83 3.06
CA LYS A 99 0.23 11.80 4.06
C LYS A 99 -0.28 11.46 5.46
N SER A 100 -1.34 12.13 5.92
CA SER A 100 -1.97 11.85 7.22
C SER A 100 -2.44 10.41 7.31
N GLU A 101 -3.09 9.93 6.26
CA GLU A 101 -3.62 8.57 6.21
C GLU A 101 -2.52 7.50 6.17
N PHE A 102 -1.42 7.75 5.46
CA PHE A 102 -0.24 6.89 5.50
C PHE A 102 0.30 6.75 6.93
N TYR A 103 0.55 7.86 7.62
CA TYR A 103 1.06 7.81 8.99
C TYR A 103 0.08 7.12 9.93
N ARG A 104 -1.23 7.39 9.82
CA ARG A 104 -2.25 6.74 10.64
C ARG A 104 -2.22 5.21 10.49
N LEU A 105 -2.06 4.71 9.27
CA LEU A 105 -2.02 3.27 8.99
C LEU A 105 -0.71 2.63 9.45
N VAL A 106 0.43 3.29 9.18
CA VAL A 106 1.73 2.85 9.66
C VAL A 106 1.74 2.85 11.18
N ASP A 107 1.22 3.87 11.85
CA ASP A 107 1.09 3.94 13.31
C ASP A 107 0.19 2.83 13.85
N GLY A 108 -0.89 2.46 13.14
CA GLY A 108 -1.73 1.33 13.53
C GLY A 108 -0.98 -0.02 13.48
N ILE A 109 -0.27 -0.28 12.37
CA ILE A 109 0.54 -1.50 12.22
C ILE A 109 1.68 -1.49 13.24
N THR A 110 2.40 -0.38 13.33
CA THR A 110 3.53 -0.24 14.24
C THR A 110 3.10 -0.21 15.69
N SER A 111 1.93 0.28 16.08
CA SER A 111 1.43 0.17 17.46
C SER A 111 1.13 -1.25 17.87
N THR A 112 0.70 -2.08 16.91
CA THR A 112 0.66 -3.54 17.09
C THR A 112 2.08 -4.08 17.29
N LEU A 113 3.06 -3.53 16.56
CA LEU A 113 4.50 -3.80 16.73
C LEU A 113 5.18 -3.03 17.90
N ILE A 114 4.53 -2.11 18.64
CA ILE A 114 5.17 -1.39 19.76
C ILE A 114 5.28 -2.31 20.98
N TYR A 115 4.50 -3.39 21.01
CA TYR A 115 4.76 -4.53 21.89
C TYR A 115 5.96 -5.39 21.44
N ASP A 116 6.50 -5.17 20.24
CA ASP A 116 7.73 -5.80 19.76
C ASP A 116 8.96 -5.12 20.41
N PRO A 117 9.78 -5.86 21.17
CA PRO A 117 10.96 -5.33 21.87
C PRO A 117 11.97 -4.60 20.96
N ILE A 118 12.00 -4.92 19.67
CA ILE A 118 13.00 -4.41 18.72
C ILE A 118 12.71 -2.95 18.34
N ILE A 119 11.45 -2.60 18.08
CA ILE A 119 11.03 -1.24 17.71
C ILE A 119 11.23 -0.26 18.88
N ARG A 120 11.06 -0.72 20.13
CA ARG A 120 11.29 0.09 21.35
C ARG A 120 12.75 0.54 21.47
N THR A 121 13.68 -0.34 21.08
CA THR A 121 15.12 -0.06 21.14
C THR A 121 15.53 0.98 20.09
N MET A 122 14.91 0.95 18.90
CA MET A 122 15.18 1.93 17.85
C MET A 122 14.59 3.32 18.15
N ARG A 123 13.43 3.39 18.81
CA ARG A 123 12.83 4.67 19.23
C ARG A 123 13.55 5.34 20.40
N GLY A 124 14.31 4.61 21.21
CA GLY A 124 15.13 5.19 22.29
C GLY A 124 16.37 5.95 21.81
N GLN A 125 16.62 6.00 20.50
CA GLN A 125 17.78 6.66 19.89
C GLN A 125 17.44 7.94 19.10
N TYR A 126 16.18 8.41 19.16
CA TYR A 126 15.76 9.69 18.59
C TYR A 126 15.25 10.64 19.66
#